data_AF-A0A8T4J9Q6-F1
#
_entry.id   AF-A0A8T4J9Q6-F1
#
_cell.length_a   1.000
_cell.length_b   1.000
_cell.length_c   1.000
_cell.angle_alpha   90.00
_cell.angle_beta   90.00
_cell.angle_gamma   90.00
#
_symmetry.space_group_name_H-M   'P 1'
#
loop_
_entity.id
_entity.type
_entity.pdbx_description
1 polymer ?
#
loop_
_entity_poly.entity_id
_entity_poly.type
_entity_poly.pdbx_seq_one_letter_code
_entity_poly.pdbx_strand_id
1 'polypeptide(L)' 'ERGEWYAGVLPDRITVYRGPTMRMVEAEGGDHELVVAEVEVTVVHEIAHHFGIDDERLHALGYG' A
#
# COMPACT_ATOMS: atom_id res chain seq x y z
N GLU A 1 -11.12 3.06 -19.87
CA GLU A 1 -12.39 3.54 -19.31
C GLU A 1 -13.15 2.38 -18.68
N ARG A 2 -13.65 2.54 -17.45
CA ARG A 2 -14.45 1.50 -16.75
C ARG A 2 -15.92 1.69 -17.14
N GLY A 3 -16.40 0.92 -18.12
CA GLY A 3 -17.77 0.99 -18.67
C GLY A 3 -18.82 0.17 -17.92
N GLU A 4 -20.09 0.39 -18.29
CA GLU A 4 -21.38 -0.06 -17.70
C GLU A 4 -21.58 -1.59 -17.50
N TRP A 5 -20.56 -2.43 -17.66
CA TRP A 5 -20.61 -3.89 -17.48
C TRP A 5 -20.23 -4.37 -16.06
N TYR A 6 -20.00 -3.44 -15.12
CA TYR A 6 -19.45 -3.73 -13.78
C TYR A 6 -20.49 -4.04 -12.68
N ALA A 7 -21.75 -4.31 -13.04
CA ALA A 7 -22.74 -4.80 -12.07
C ALA A 7 -22.44 -6.28 -11.72
N GLY A 8 -21.37 -6.53 -10.94
CA GLY A 8 -21.04 -7.86 -10.44
C GLY A 8 -19.55 -8.21 -10.29
N VAL A 9 -18.62 -7.34 -10.72
CA VAL A 9 -17.18 -7.59 -10.55
C VAL A 9 -16.71 -7.01 -9.22
N LEU A 10 -16.07 -7.85 -8.40
CA LEU A 10 -15.48 -7.42 -7.13
C LEU A 10 -14.30 -6.47 -7.40
N PRO A 11 -14.10 -5.44 -6.56
CA PRO A 11 -12.92 -4.58 -6.69
C PRO A 11 -11.64 -5.39 -6.51
N ASP A 12 -10.56 -4.90 -7.10
CA ASP A 12 -9.21 -5.38 -6.81
C ASP A 12 -8.92 -5.20 -5.31
N ARG A 13 -8.12 -6.11 -4.74
CA ARG A 13 -7.87 -6.16 -3.29
C ARG A 13 -6.39 -6.12 -3.00
N ILE A 14 -6.01 -5.19 -2.12
CA ILE A 14 -4.70 -5.17 -1.48
C ILE A 14 -4.88 -5.75 -0.07
N THR A 15 -4.01 -6.69 0.31
CA THR A 15 -4.05 -7.33 1.63
C THR A 15 -2.88 -6.87 2.46
N VAL A 16 -3.16 -6.15 3.55
CA VAL A 16 -2.13 -5.73 4.50
C VAL A 16 -2.07 -6.73 5.65
N TYR A 17 -0.88 -7.29 5.90
CA TYR A 17 -0.67 -8.25 6.98
C TYR A 17 -0.33 -7.54 8.29
N ARG A 18 -1.31 -7.47 9.19
CA ARG A 18 -1.16 -6.82 10.51
C ARG A 18 0.08 -7.29 11.29
N GLY A 19 0.39 -8.58 11.30
CA GLY A 19 1.50 -9.12 12.08
C GLY A 19 2.87 -8.52 11.71
N PRO A 20 3.31 -8.65 10.45
CA PRO A 20 4.50 -7.96 9.93
C PRO A 20 4.49 -6.44 10.16
N THR A 21 3.41 -5.75 9.78
CA THR A 21 3.28 -4.30 9.96
C THR A 21 3.53 -3.87 11.41
N MET A 22 2.87 -4.52 12.37
CA MET A 22 3.04 -4.19 13.79
C MET A 22 4.45 -4.47 14.30
N ARG A 23 5.10 -5.56 13.86
CA ARG A 23 6.49 -5.86 14.29
C ARG A 23 7.49 -4.82 13.82
N MET A 24 7.31 -4.30 12.60
CA MET A 24 8.16 -3.23 12.09
C MET A 24 7.92 -1.94 12.90
N VAL A 25 6.66 -1.54 13.06
CA VAL A 25 6.28 -0.35 13.83
C VAL A 25 6.78 -0.42 15.28
N GLU A 26 6.68 -1.59 15.93
CA GLU A 26 7.21 -1.82 17.27
C GLU A 26 8.74 -1.67 17.33
N ALA A 27 9.46 -2.11 16.29
CA ALA A 27 10.91 -1.96 16.21
C ALA A 27 11.34 -0.49 16.05
N GLU A 28 10.47 0.37 15.51
CA GLU A 28 10.72 1.79 15.25
C GLU A 28 10.19 2.73 16.34
N GLY A 29 9.74 2.21 17.47
CA GLY A 29 9.34 3.01 18.64
C GLY A 29 7.83 3.12 18.86
N GLY A 30 7.01 2.47 18.01
CA GLY A 30 5.62 2.12 18.28
C GLY A 30 4.67 3.28 18.55
N ASP A 31 4.08 3.85 17.49
CA ASP A 31 2.97 4.80 17.60
C ASP A 31 1.91 4.57 16.50
N HIS A 32 0.68 5.03 16.76
CA HIS A 32 -0.45 4.96 15.84
C HIS A 32 -0.15 5.61 14.48
N GLU A 33 0.47 6.79 14.49
CA GLU A 33 0.81 7.52 13.26
C GLU A 33 1.78 6.70 12.38
N LEU A 34 2.70 5.97 13.00
CA LEU A 34 3.64 5.10 12.27
C LEU A 34 2.93 3.88 11.66
N VAL A 35 1.91 3.33 12.33
CA VAL A 35 1.06 2.28 11.73
C VAL A 35 0.35 2.81 10.49
N VAL A 36 -0.24 4.02 10.57
CA VAL A 36 -0.95 4.63 9.45
C VAL A 36 0.00 4.86 8.27
N ALA A 37 1.17 5.44 8.55
CA ALA A 37 2.20 5.69 7.54
C ALA A 37 2.65 4.40 6.85
N GLU A 38 2.92 3.34 7.61
CA GLU A 38 3.36 2.07 7.04
C GLU A 38 2.28 1.41 6.17
N VAL A 39 1.01 1.48 6.60
CA VAL A 39 -0.11 0.97 5.81
C VAL A 39 -0.25 1.77 4.52
N GLU A 40 -0.11 3.10 4.56
CA GLU A 40 -0.14 3.96 3.38
C GLU A 40 0.98 3.58 2.40
N VAL A 41 2.22 3.49 2.90
CA VAL A 41 3.40 3.09 2.12
C VAL A 41 3.13 1.75 1.43
N THR A 42 2.72 0.73 2.17
CA THR A 42 2.42 -0.60 1.62
C THR A 42 1.38 -0.52 0.50
N VAL A 43 0.27 0.21 0.72
CA VAL A 43 -0.80 0.31 -0.26
C VAL A 43 -0.35 1.05 -1.52
N VAL A 44 0.41 2.14 -1.38
CA VAL A 44 0.92 2.91 -2.52
C VAL A 44 1.91 2.10 -3.35
N HIS A 45 2.78 1.32 -2.71
CA HIS A 45 3.71 0.42 -3.41
C HIS A 45 2.96 -0.61 -4.26
N GLU A 46 1.97 -1.30 -3.69
CA GLU A 46 1.21 -2.32 -4.40
C GLU A 46 0.38 -1.72 -5.57
N ILE A 47 -0.19 -0.53 -5.38
CA ILE A 47 -0.88 0.20 -6.47
C ILE A 47 0.11 0.55 -7.59
N ALA A 48 1.26 1.10 -7.23
CA ALA A 48 2.28 1.52 -8.18
C ALA A 48 2.81 0.34 -9.00
N HIS A 49 3.17 -0.76 -8.35
CA HIS A 49 3.61 -1.98 -9.02
C HIS A 49 2.53 -2.56 -9.93
N HIS A 50 1.26 -2.53 -9.52
CA HIS A 50 0.13 -2.95 -10.37
C HIS A 50 0.04 -2.14 -11.67
N PHE A 51 0.43 -0.85 -11.65
CA PHE A 51 0.48 0.02 -12.83
C PHE A 51 1.85 0.06 -13.52
N GLY A 52 2.82 -0.75 -13.10
CA GLY A 52 4.14 -0.83 -13.72
C GLY A 52 5.10 0.31 -13.35
N ILE A 53 4.87 0.95 -12.21
CA ILE A 53 5.80 1.94 -11.62
C ILE A 53 6.79 1.18 -10.73
N ASP A 54 8.07 1.49 -10.83
CA ASP A 54 9.14 0.84 -10.06
C ASP A 54 9.51 1.59 -8.77
N ASP A 55 10.34 0.95 -7.94
CA ASP A 55 10.79 1.47 -6.64
C ASP A 55 11.63 2.75 -6.76
N GLU A 56 12.39 2.88 -7.87
CA GLU A 56 13.19 4.10 -8.12
C GLU A 56 12.26 5.30 -8.30
N ARG A 57 11.19 5.13 -9.07
CA ARG A 57 10.18 6.17 -9.27
C ARG A 57 9.39 6.44 -7.98
N LEU A 58 9.08 5.43 -7.20
CA LEU A 58 8.40 5.59 -5.89
C LEU A 58 9.25 6.37 -4.89
N HIS A 59 10.54 6.06 -4.77
CA HIS A 59 11.49 6.84 -3.97
C HIS A 59 11.53 8.31 -4.38
N ALA A 60 11.55 8.59 -5.69
CA ALA A 60 11.53 9.95 -6.20
C ALA A 60 10.22 10.72 -5.87
N LEU A 61 9.14 10.00 -5.54
CA LEU A 61 7.86 10.55 -5.11
C LEU A 61 7.71 10.61 -3.57
N GLY A 62 8.73 10.19 -2.81
CA GLY A 62 8.70 10.17 -1.34
C GLY A 62 8.10 8.91 -0.73
N TYR A 63 7.94 7.85 -1.51
CA TYR A 63 7.42 6.54 -1.07
C TYR A 63 8.53 5.48 -1.13
N GLY A 64 9.58 5.63 -0.34
CA GLY A 64 10.68 4.66 -0.27
C GLY A 64 11.26 4.53 1.12
#